data_AF-A0A9E5JI14-F1
#
_entry.id   AF-A0A9E5JI14-F1
#
_cell.length_a   1.000
_cell.length_b   1.000
_cell.length_c   1.000
_cell.angle_alpha   90.00
_cell.angle_beta   90.00
_cell.angle_gamma   90.00
#
_symmetry.space_group_name_H-M   'P 1'
#
loop_
_entity.id
_entity.type
_entity.pdbx_description
1 polymer ?
#
loop_
_entity_poly.entity_id
_entity_poly.type
_entity_poly.pdbx_seq_one_letter_code
_entity_poly.pdbx_strand_id
1 'polypeptide(L)'
;ADKEIDNTDVVQHDLVEAATASWASAVRDGEEYGVRNSQASVLAPTGTIGLMMDCDTTGIEPDLGLVKFKKLVGGGNMTIVNQTVPRALKKLGYEKPVVDRIVEYIDKNKTIVGSRCRADGRGGCSPRSSRSDNQRYRRGFPVR
;
A
#
# COMPACT_ATOMS: atom_id res chain seq x y z
N ALA A 1 34.62 -11.39 12.66
CA ALA A 1 33.29 -11.11 13.22
C ALA A 1 32.87 -9.77 12.67
N ASP A 2 31.92 -9.81 11.76
CA ASP A 2 31.52 -8.75 10.83
C ASP A 2 31.00 -7.53 11.60
N LYS A 3 31.83 -6.50 11.71
CA LYS A 3 31.56 -5.28 12.49
C LYS A 3 30.68 -4.26 11.76
N GLU A 4 29.98 -4.66 10.71
CA GLU A 4 29.27 -3.74 9.81
C GLU A 4 27.74 -3.92 9.84
N ILE A 5 27.22 -4.90 10.57
CA ILE A 5 25.77 -5.09 10.73
C ILE A 5 25.28 -4.23 11.91
N ASP A 6 24.82 -3.02 11.61
CA ASP A 6 24.17 -2.14 12.56
C ASP A 6 22.89 -2.78 13.13
N ASN A 7 22.56 -2.45 14.39
CA ASN A 7 21.32 -2.85 15.06
C ASN A 7 21.12 -4.38 15.20
N THR A 8 22.20 -5.13 15.38
CA THR A 8 22.10 -6.57 15.66
C THR A 8 21.30 -6.86 16.95
N ASP A 9 21.32 -5.93 17.91
CA ASP A 9 20.65 -6.07 19.21
C ASP A 9 19.11 -6.03 19.16
N VAL A 10 18.51 -5.56 18.04
CA VAL A 10 17.04 -5.51 17.88
C VAL A 10 16.49 -6.71 17.09
N VAL A 11 17.35 -7.63 16.66
CA VAL A 11 17.00 -8.82 15.89
C VAL A 11 17.31 -10.07 16.71
N GLN A 12 16.54 -11.14 16.53
CA GLN A 12 16.83 -12.42 17.20
C GLN A 12 18.20 -12.94 16.77
N HIS A 13 19.01 -13.35 17.74
CA HIS A 13 20.40 -13.78 17.52
C HIS A 13 20.52 -14.88 16.46
N ASP A 14 19.66 -15.90 16.54
CA ASP A 14 19.65 -17.03 15.61
C ASP A 14 19.41 -16.61 14.15
N LEU A 15 18.64 -15.54 13.91
CA LEU A 15 18.39 -15.03 12.56
C LEU A 15 19.64 -14.35 11.99
N VAL A 16 20.37 -13.62 12.83
CA VAL A 16 21.61 -12.94 12.43
C VAL A 16 22.68 -13.98 12.11
N GLU A 17 22.86 -14.98 12.98
CA GLU A 17 23.81 -16.07 12.75
C GLU A 17 23.49 -16.83 11.46
N ALA A 18 22.22 -17.19 11.23
CA ALA A 18 21.80 -17.88 10.01
C ALA A 18 22.04 -17.03 8.76
N ALA A 19 21.76 -15.72 8.80
CA ALA A 19 22.00 -14.81 7.69
C ALA A 19 23.51 -14.66 7.40
N THR A 20 24.33 -14.49 8.42
CA THR A 20 25.79 -14.39 8.29
C THR A 20 26.37 -15.68 7.72
N ALA A 21 25.95 -16.85 8.23
CA ALA A 21 26.42 -18.14 7.73
C ALA A 21 26.03 -18.37 6.25
N SER A 22 24.83 -17.94 5.86
CA SER A 22 24.34 -18.04 4.48
C SER A 22 25.17 -17.17 3.53
N TRP A 23 25.46 -15.92 3.91
CA TRP A 23 26.30 -15.02 3.11
C TRP A 23 27.76 -15.47 3.03
N ALA A 24 28.32 -15.96 4.15
CA ALA A 24 29.67 -16.51 4.16
C ALA A 24 29.79 -17.71 3.20
N SER A 25 28.79 -18.58 3.18
CA SER A 25 28.74 -19.71 2.25
C SER A 25 28.64 -19.23 0.79
N ALA A 26 27.79 -18.24 0.51
CA ALA A 26 27.64 -17.68 -0.83
C ALA A 26 28.92 -17.02 -1.37
N VAL A 27 29.67 -16.32 -0.52
CA VAL A 27 30.98 -15.74 -0.88
C VAL A 27 31.98 -16.85 -1.18
N ARG A 28 32.12 -17.83 -0.29
CA ARG A 28 33.05 -18.95 -0.45
C ARG A 28 32.77 -19.73 -1.74
N ASP A 29 31.51 -20.06 -1.99
CA ASP A 29 31.13 -20.82 -3.18
C ASP A 29 31.32 -19.97 -4.46
N GLY A 30 31.10 -18.65 -4.37
CA GLY A 30 31.37 -17.71 -5.45
C GLY A 30 32.86 -17.55 -5.77
N GLU A 31 33.75 -17.69 -4.79
CA GLU A 31 35.21 -17.69 -4.98
C GLU A 31 35.71 -19.04 -5.57
N GLU A 32 35.16 -20.16 -5.11
CA GLU A 32 35.57 -21.50 -5.55
C GLU A 32 35.10 -21.82 -6.98
N TYR A 33 33.84 -21.54 -7.29
CA TYR A 33 33.21 -21.93 -8.56
C TYR A 33 32.99 -20.76 -9.53
N GLY A 34 33.16 -19.53 -9.07
CA GLY A 34 32.82 -18.33 -9.83
C GLY A 34 31.32 -18.06 -9.89
N VAL A 35 30.94 -16.87 -10.37
CA VAL A 35 29.54 -16.48 -10.62
C VAL A 35 29.28 -16.31 -12.10
N ARG A 36 28.13 -16.82 -12.57
CA ARG A 36 27.77 -16.74 -14.00
C ARG A 36 27.38 -15.34 -14.44
N ASN A 37 26.77 -14.56 -13.55
CA ASN A 37 26.23 -13.23 -13.81
C ASN A 37 26.89 -12.21 -12.88
N SER A 38 27.24 -11.02 -13.40
CA SER A 38 27.80 -9.92 -12.61
C SER A 38 26.75 -9.19 -11.76
N GLN A 39 25.46 -9.29 -12.12
CA GLN A 39 24.34 -8.73 -11.38
C GLN A 39 23.19 -9.74 -11.35
N ALA A 40 22.69 -10.08 -10.16
CA ALA A 40 21.60 -11.04 -9.99
C ALA A 40 20.22 -10.40 -9.87
N SER A 41 20.13 -9.16 -9.36
CA SER A 41 18.85 -8.49 -9.10
C SER A 41 18.83 -7.07 -9.65
N VAL A 42 17.70 -6.68 -10.24
CA VAL A 42 17.39 -5.29 -10.61
C VAL A 42 15.92 -5.04 -10.31
N LEU A 43 15.62 -3.91 -9.67
CA LEU A 43 14.23 -3.45 -9.52
C LEU A 43 13.81 -2.76 -10.80
N ALA A 44 12.97 -3.43 -11.59
CA ALA A 44 12.40 -2.88 -12.81
C ALA A 44 11.04 -2.22 -12.52
N PRO A 45 10.65 -1.17 -13.27
CA PRO A 45 9.30 -0.63 -13.22
C PRO A 45 8.33 -1.66 -13.80
N THR A 46 7.53 -2.29 -12.95
CA THR A 46 6.59 -3.35 -13.37
C THR A 46 5.22 -2.82 -13.77
N GLY A 47 5.09 -1.52 -14.09
CA GLY A 47 3.79 -0.86 -14.26
C GLY A 47 2.81 -1.49 -15.26
N THR A 48 3.30 -2.08 -16.36
CA THR A 48 2.42 -2.75 -17.35
C THR A 48 2.12 -4.21 -16.98
N ILE A 49 3.09 -4.92 -16.40
CA ILE A 49 2.93 -6.33 -16.01
C ILE A 49 2.13 -6.41 -14.71
N GLY A 50 2.43 -5.59 -13.71
CA GLY A 50 1.67 -5.48 -12.46
C GLY A 50 0.20 -5.14 -12.70
N LEU A 51 -0.11 -4.40 -13.78
CA LEU A 51 -1.49 -4.19 -14.21
C LEU A 51 -2.16 -5.49 -14.68
N MET A 52 -1.49 -6.26 -15.55
CA MET A 52 -2.01 -7.53 -16.05
C MET A 52 -2.14 -8.58 -14.93
N MET A 53 -1.27 -8.51 -13.94
CA MET A 53 -1.20 -9.42 -12.80
C MET A 53 -2.11 -9.01 -11.63
N ASP A 54 -2.89 -7.93 -11.76
CA ASP A 54 -3.74 -7.38 -10.69
C ASP A 54 -2.96 -7.08 -9.39
N CYS A 55 -1.70 -6.65 -9.53
CA CYS A 55 -0.87 -6.24 -8.40
C CYS A 55 -1.37 -4.90 -7.85
N ASP A 56 -1.47 -4.80 -6.52
CA ASP A 56 -1.82 -3.56 -5.83
C ASP A 56 -0.78 -2.45 -6.09
N THR A 57 0.49 -2.77 -6.28
CA THR A 57 1.55 -1.79 -6.60
C THR A 57 2.20 -2.11 -7.94
N THR A 58 2.76 -1.08 -8.59
CA THR A 58 3.49 -1.20 -9.86
C THR A 58 4.97 -1.53 -9.68
N GLY A 59 5.37 -1.84 -8.44
CA GLY A 59 6.75 -1.98 -8.00
C GLY A 59 6.86 -1.87 -6.48
N ILE A 60 7.98 -1.32 -6.01
CA ILE A 60 8.25 -1.06 -4.58
C ILE A 60 7.55 0.21 -4.06
N GLU A 61 6.81 0.91 -4.93
CA GLU A 61 6.18 2.17 -4.57
C GLU A 61 5.06 1.96 -3.53
N PRO A 62 4.93 2.85 -2.52
CA PRO A 62 3.78 2.83 -1.63
C PRO A 62 2.51 3.17 -2.40
N ASP A 63 1.38 2.60 -2.00
CA ASP A 63 0.12 2.87 -2.67
C ASP A 63 -0.37 4.31 -2.37
N LEU A 64 -0.35 5.18 -3.39
CA LEU A 64 -0.65 6.60 -3.26
C LEU A 64 -2.14 6.94 -3.44
N GLY A 65 -2.99 5.98 -3.79
CA GLY A 65 -4.40 6.27 -4.13
C GLY A 65 -5.36 5.13 -3.84
N LEU A 66 -6.57 5.49 -3.37
CA LEU A 66 -7.68 4.54 -3.24
C LEU A 66 -8.17 4.03 -4.60
N VAL A 67 -8.00 4.87 -5.62
CA VAL A 67 -8.42 4.61 -6.99
C VAL A 67 -7.33 5.08 -7.93
N LYS A 68 -6.90 4.21 -8.83
CA LYS A 68 -5.83 4.47 -9.81
C LYS A 68 -6.42 4.61 -11.20
N PHE A 69 -5.98 5.64 -11.93
CA PHE A 69 -6.40 5.88 -13.31
C PHE A 69 -5.28 5.51 -14.28
N LYS A 70 -5.60 4.65 -15.24
CA LYS A 70 -4.69 4.32 -16.34
C LYS A 70 -5.31 4.69 -17.67
N LYS A 71 -4.61 5.50 -18.45
CA LYS A 71 -4.95 5.74 -19.86
C LYS A 71 -4.43 4.59 -20.71
N LEU A 72 -5.32 3.94 -21.44
CA LEU A 72 -5.01 2.85 -22.37
C LEU A 72 -4.52 3.41 -23.70
N VAL A 73 -3.57 2.71 -24.33
CA VAL A 73 -3.17 2.95 -25.72
C VAL A 73 -4.35 2.59 -26.62
N GLY A 74 -5.07 3.61 -27.10
CA GLY A 74 -6.36 3.46 -27.79
C GLY A 74 -7.46 4.40 -27.29
N GLY A 75 -7.22 5.17 -26.22
CA GLY A 75 -8.11 6.28 -25.83
C GLY A 75 -9.12 5.99 -24.72
N GLY A 76 -9.03 4.84 -24.04
CA GLY A 76 -9.85 4.52 -22.86
C GLY A 76 -9.16 4.89 -21.54
N ASN A 77 -9.94 5.14 -20.49
CA ASN A 77 -9.43 5.25 -19.12
C ASN A 77 -9.93 4.04 -18.32
N MET A 78 -9.00 3.28 -17.74
CA MET A 78 -9.31 2.19 -16.82
C MET A 78 -9.11 2.68 -15.38
N THR A 79 -9.99 2.23 -14.49
CA THR A 79 -9.99 2.58 -13.07
C THR A 79 -9.80 1.31 -12.25
N ILE A 80 -8.82 1.32 -11.35
CA ILE A 80 -8.50 0.18 -10.48
C ILE A 80 -8.71 0.63 -9.04
N VAL A 81 -9.52 -0.11 -8.30
CA VAL A 81 -9.78 0.15 -6.88
C VAL A 81 -8.75 -0.63 -6.05
N ASN A 82 -8.18 0.03 -5.05
CA ASN A 82 -7.21 -0.56 -4.13
C ASN A 82 -7.86 -1.67 -3.27
N GLN A 83 -7.38 -2.91 -3.40
CA GLN A 83 -7.93 -4.09 -2.70
C GLN A 83 -7.48 -4.18 -1.24
N THR A 84 -6.50 -3.38 -0.82
CA THR A 84 -6.05 -3.30 0.58
C THR A 84 -7.09 -2.62 1.48
N VAL A 85 -7.92 -1.73 0.92
CA VAL A 85 -8.97 -1.00 1.69
C VAL A 85 -9.97 -1.94 2.37
N PRO A 86 -10.67 -2.87 1.66
CA PRO A 86 -11.61 -3.78 2.31
C PRO A 86 -10.92 -4.73 3.30
N ARG A 87 -9.68 -5.14 3.03
CA ARG A 87 -8.89 -5.99 3.93
C ARG A 87 -8.56 -5.26 5.24
N ALA A 88 -8.19 -3.99 5.16
CA ALA A 88 -7.92 -3.15 6.33
C ALA A 88 -9.19 -2.91 7.16
N LEU A 89 -10.31 -2.58 6.50
CA LEU A 89 -11.59 -2.38 7.19
C LEU A 89 -12.08 -3.65 7.91
N LYS A 90 -11.90 -4.84 7.31
CA LYS A 90 -12.20 -6.10 7.98
C LYS A 90 -11.34 -6.31 9.24
N LYS A 91 -10.05 -5.97 9.19
CA LYS A 91 -9.14 -6.09 10.34
C LYS A 91 -9.47 -5.09 11.45
N LEU A 92 -10.04 -3.94 11.10
CA LEU A 92 -10.54 -2.94 12.04
C LEU A 92 -11.91 -3.29 12.65
N GLY A 93 -12.53 -4.40 12.24
CA GLY A 93 -13.79 -4.89 12.82
C GLY A 93 -15.07 -4.33 12.18
N TYR A 94 -15.00 -3.80 10.96
CA TYR A 94 -16.20 -3.35 10.26
C TYR A 94 -17.04 -4.52 9.73
N GLU A 95 -18.35 -4.41 9.92
CA GLU A 95 -19.36 -5.30 9.34
C GLU A 95 -19.31 -5.29 7.81
N LYS A 96 -19.44 -6.46 7.18
CA LYS A 96 -19.43 -6.63 5.71
C LYS A 96 -20.31 -5.63 4.94
N PRO A 97 -21.58 -5.36 5.33
CA PRO A 97 -22.41 -4.37 4.62
C PRO A 97 -21.89 -2.93 4.71
N VAL A 98 -21.10 -2.60 5.74
CA VAL A 98 -20.47 -1.27 5.87
C VAL A 98 -19.23 -1.19 4.97
N VAL A 99 -18.44 -2.26 4.91
CA VAL A 99 -17.29 -2.37 4.01
C VAL A 99 -17.74 -2.23 2.55
N ASP A 100 -18.77 -2.97 2.14
CA ASP A 100 -19.27 -2.96 0.76
C ASP A 100 -19.75 -1.54 0.36
N ARG A 101 -20.44 -0.83 1.25
CA ARG A 101 -20.86 0.57 1.03
C ARG A 101 -19.67 1.53 0.90
N ILE A 102 -18.62 1.34 1.69
CA ILE A 102 -17.41 2.18 1.61
C ILE A 102 -16.70 1.94 0.29
N VAL A 103 -16.54 0.68 -0.13
CA VAL A 103 -15.92 0.31 -1.42
C VAL A 103 -16.73 0.89 -2.58
N GLU A 104 -18.05 0.75 -2.57
CA GLU A 104 -18.92 1.32 -3.60
C GLU A 104 -18.86 2.87 -3.64
N TYR A 105 -18.76 3.51 -2.47
CA TYR A 105 -18.59 4.97 -2.41
C TYR A 105 -17.24 5.41 -2.99
N ILE A 106 -16.17 4.66 -2.71
CA ILE A 106 -14.82 4.92 -3.22
C ILE A 106 -14.79 4.76 -4.75
N ASP A 107 -15.43 3.72 -5.28
CA ASP A 107 -15.54 3.48 -6.72
C ASP A 107 -16.23 4.67 -7.44
N LYS A 108 -17.35 5.14 -6.89
CA LYS A 108 -18.12 6.25 -7.46
C LYS A 108 -17.46 7.62 -7.29
N ASN A 109 -16.97 7.93 -6.10
CA ASN A 109 -16.53 9.29 -5.73
C ASN A 109 -15.02 9.48 -5.77
N LYS A 110 -14.24 8.39 -5.89
CA LYS A 110 -12.77 8.40 -5.97
C LYS A 110 -12.10 9.01 -4.75
N THR A 111 -12.85 9.17 -3.66
CA THR A 111 -12.41 9.73 -2.39
C THR A 111 -13.14 9.03 -1.26
N ILE A 112 -12.50 8.97 -0.10
CA ILE A 112 -13.14 8.53 1.15
C ILE A 112 -13.76 9.72 1.92
N VAL A 113 -13.35 10.94 1.60
CA VAL A 113 -13.84 12.16 2.24
C VAL A 113 -15.29 12.39 1.84
N GLY A 114 -16.20 12.40 2.83
CA GLY A 114 -17.64 12.51 2.61
C GLY A 114 -18.39 11.17 2.59
N SER A 115 -17.68 10.04 2.71
CA SER A 115 -18.35 8.75 2.95
C SER A 115 -19.19 8.85 4.23
N ARG A 116 -20.50 8.57 4.10
CA ARG A 116 -21.48 8.79 5.18
C ARG A 116 -21.40 7.75 6.31
N CYS A 117 -20.48 6.80 6.23
CA CYS A 117 -20.25 5.83 7.30
C CYS A 117 -19.02 6.26 8.10
N ARG A 118 -19.26 7.09 9.13
CA ARG A 118 -18.25 7.39 10.14
C ARG A 118 -17.97 6.14 10.97
N ALA A 119 -16.70 5.94 11.28
CA ALA A 119 -16.16 5.03 12.29
C ALA A 119 -16.55 5.45 13.72
N ASP A 120 -17.83 5.68 13.97
CA ASP A 120 -18.36 5.62 15.32
C ASP A 120 -18.39 4.13 15.65
N GLY A 121 -17.75 3.68 16.73
CA GLY A 121 -17.74 2.28 17.18
C GLY A 121 -19.12 1.65 17.45
N ARG A 122 -20.22 2.31 17.07
CA ARG A 122 -21.57 1.76 16.97
C ARG A 122 -21.91 1.67 15.49
N GLY A 123 -22.13 0.46 14.98
CA GLY A 123 -22.37 0.14 13.56
C GLY A 123 -23.65 0.71 12.95
N GLY A 124 -23.86 2.03 12.99
CA GLY A 124 -24.99 2.73 12.40
C GLY A 124 -24.52 3.78 11.39
N CYS A 125 -24.73 3.55 10.09
CA CYS A 125 -24.66 4.62 9.10
C CYS A 125 -25.95 5.47 9.23
N SER A 126 -25.85 6.69 9.77
CA SER A 126 -26.98 7.62 9.80
C SER A 126 -27.05 8.47 8.51
N PRO A 127 -28.23 8.69 7.92
CA PRO A 127 -28.36 9.63 6.81
C PRO A 127 -28.28 11.06 7.36
N ARG A 128 -27.21 11.80 7.02
CA ARG A 128 -27.23 13.27 7.22
C ARG A 128 -28.36 13.87 6.39
N SER A 129 -29.38 14.37 7.08
CA SER A 129 -30.36 15.32 6.54
C SER A 129 -29.61 16.50 5.91
N SER A 130 -30.03 16.87 4.71
CA SER A 130 -29.56 18.02 3.94
C SER A 130 -29.55 19.32 4.77
N ARG A 131 -28.39 19.71 5.30
CA ARG A 131 -28.11 21.08 5.72
C ARG A 131 -26.70 21.46 5.29
N SER A 132 -26.63 22.16 4.16
CA SER A 132 -25.68 23.24 3.83
C SER A 132 -24.34 23.24 4.60
N ASP A 133 -23.38 22.42 4.18
CA ASP A 133 -22.00 22.44 4.68
C ASP A 133 -21.06 23.26 3.76
N ASN A 134 -21.59 24.31 3.11
CA ASN A 134 -20.82 25.19 2.20
C ASN A 134 -20.38 26.52 2.84
N GLN A 135 -20.30 26.60 4.17
CA GLN A 135 -20.02 27.87 4.87
C GLN A 135 -18.88 27.82 5.91
N ARG A 136 -18.11 26.73 6.00
CA ARG A 136 -17.04 26.60 7.02
C ARG A 136 -15.60 26.74 6.53
N TYR A 137 -15.34 26.89 5.23
CA TYR A 137 -13.96 27.02 4.70
C TYR A 137 -13.48 28.47 4.45
N ARG A 138 -14.19 29.50 4.93
CA ARG A 138 -13.77 30.91 4.84
C ARG A 138 -13.57 31.60 6.19
N ARG A 139 -12.69 31.08 7.05
CA ARG A 139 -12.08 31.92 8.11
C ARG A 139 -10.58 31.64 8.13
N GLY A 140 -9.83 32.68 7.76
CA GLY A 140 -8.39 32.64 7.60
C GLY A 140 -7.64 32.34 8.90
N PHE A 141 -6.45 31.77 8.71
CA PHE A 141 -5.43 31.69 9.74
C PHE A 141 -4.95 33.11 10.09
N PRO A 142 -4.90 33.52 11.37
CA PRO A 142 -4.18 34.71 11.76
C PRO A 142 -2.68 34.42 11.71
N VAL A 143 -1.96 35.27 10.98
CA VAL A 143 -0.49 35.35 11.00
C VAL A 143 -0.08 35.89 12.38
N ARG A 144 0.81 35.17 13.06
CA ARG A 144 1.73 35.73 14.05
C ARG A 144 3.14 35.35 13.64
#